data_AF-A0A1Q9RA59-F1
#
_entry.id   AF-A0A1Q9RA59-F1
#
_cell.length_a   1.000
_cell.length_b   1.000
_cell.length_c   1.000
_cell.angle_alpha   90.00
_cell.angle_beta   90.00
_cell.angle_gamma   90.00
#
_symmetry.space_group_name_H-M   'P 1'
#
loop_
_entity.id
_entity.type
_entity.pdbx_description
1 polymer ?
#
loop_
_entity_poly.entity_id
_entity_poly.type
_entity_poly.pdbx_seq_one_letter_code
_entity_poly.pdbx_strand_id
1 'polypeptide(L)'
;MSLKDFQQTTALGPDALFLLEGVTFDTSPGGRHRPKQIVINALPLSKVPVAMRKMGWHTSAALMQRWFDTPGWEMPEQWKSEQGQPVATDLPTTRCDETIVKMSWAMGFERCQAAVSRAESALTTPNAINRLKSLLEQAGWKKSGVVTLGSPDFSAREIDASSQVNYAVLGTLSDTLDDMYGALGIATLKVGVAGKTFSKIDSETQRVRNYFQTEHIGFYIRDHYDFNGIQFLGIWTEDRVLTKPEMMRAAVPSGQSIYNWATDEFALIRNNDFRKYREKTGMGGDYVIYSDVLWKKSNMVIDLGDAL
;
A
#
# COMPACT_ATOMS: atom_id res chain seq x y z
N MET A 1 -3.73 21.92 21.39
CA MET A 1 -2.68 21.46 22.32
C MET A 1 -1.34 21.75 21.68
N SER A 2 -0.44 22.40 22.42
CA SER A 2 0.84 22.92 21.94
C SER A 2 1.86 21.79 21.78
N LEU A 3 2.71 21.84 20.75
CA LEU A 3 3.83 20.92 20.50
C LEU A 3 4.90 20.91 21.61
N LYS A 4 4.73 21.69 22.69
CA LYS A 4 5.67 21.82 23.81
C LYS A 4 5.28 21.04 25.07
N ASP A 5 4.18 20.29 25.06
CA ASP A 5 3.72 19.54 26.24
C ASP A 5 4.05 18.04 26.21
N PHE A 6 4.83 17.57 25.22
CA PHE A 6 5.44 16.24 25.30
C PHE A 6 6.67 16.30 26.20
N GLN A 7 6.46 16.16 27.51
CA GLN A 7 7.53 15.72 28.40
C GLN A 7 7.99 14.34 27.91
N GLN A 8 9.30 14.15 27.77
CA GLN A 8 9.91 12.81 27.71
C GLN A 8 9.61 12.10 29.03
N THR A 9 8.43 11.50 29.12
CA THR A 9 8.13 10.53 30.16
C THR A 9 9.00 9.32 29.87
N THR A 10 9.95 9.04 30.76
CA THR A 10 10.54 7.72 30.94
C THR A 10 9.43 6.74 31.34
N ALA A 11 8.63 6.36 30.36
CA ALA A 11 7.53 5.44 30.51
C ALA A 11 8.04 4.04 30.13
N LEU A 12 8.47 3.30 31.14
CA LEU A 12 8.30 1.85 31.16
C LEU A 12 6.79 1.56 31.19
N GLY A 13 6.10 1.86 30.09
CA GLY A 13 4.73 1.43 29.83
C GLY A 13 4.72 -0.03 29.37
N PRO A 14 3.53 -0.64 29.18
CA PRO A 14 3.39 -2.01 28.70
C PRO A 14 4.09 -2.29 27.34
N ASP A 15 4.52 -1.24 26.65
CA ASP A 15 5.31 -1.24 25.41
C ASP A 15 6.79 -1.60 25.58
N ALA A 16 7.33 -1.63 26.80
CA ALA A 16 8.78 -1.79 27.06
C ALA A 16 9.32 -3.24 26.93
N LEU A 17 8.53 -4.18 26.42
CA LEU A 17 8.84 -5.61 26.42
C LEU A 17 8.66 -6.25 25.04
N PHE A 18 9.20 -5.59 24.01
CA PHE A 18 9.47 -6.23 22.71
C PHE A 18 10.98 -6.25 22.52
N LEU A 19 11.61 -7.06 23.35
CA LEU A 19 13.04 -7.19 23.47
C LEU A 19 13.49 -8.54 22.88
N LEU A 20 14.61 -8.51 22.17
CA LEU A 20 15.67 -9.46 22.49
C LEU A 20 16.10 -9.11 23.92
N GLU A 21 15.51 -9.75 24.94
CA GLU A 21 15.79 -9.41 26.34
C GLU A 21 17.28 -9.59 26.62
N GLY A 22 17.94 -8.48 27.01
CA GLY A 22 19.26 -8.49 27.64
C GLY A 22 20.33 -9.29 26.90
N VAL A 23 20.39 -9.23 25.57
CA VAL A 23 21.44 -9.95 24.83
C VAL A 23 22.77 -9.24 25.04
N THR A 24 23.42 -9.62 26.11
CA THR A 24 24.83 -9.33 26.34
C THR A 24 25.65 -10.31 25.54
N PHE A 25 26.22 -9.83 24.44
CA PHE A 25 27.18 -10.61 23.68
C PHE A 25 28.53 -10.56 24.38
N ASP A 26 29.06 -11.74 24.69
CA ASP A 26 30.39 -11.90 25.26
C ASP A 26 31.41 -12.11 24.14
N THR A 27 32.06 -11.04 23.70
CA THR A 27 32.90 -11.09 22.48
C THR A 27 34.33 -11.44 22.83
N SER A 28 34.79 -12.62 22.40
CA SER A 28 36.22 -13.00 22.41
C SER A 28 36.63 -13.65 21.09
N PRO A 29 37.10 -12.90 20.07
CA PRO A 29 37.74 -13.51 18.91
C PRO A 29 39.25 -13.61 19.17
N GLY A 30 39.73 -14.82 19.50
CA GLY A 30 41.16 -15.11 19.68
C GLY A 30 41.69 -14.67 21.04
N GLY A 31 42.10 -15.63 21.86
CA GLY A 31 42.44 -15.42 23.27
C GLY A 31 43.49 -14.34 23.53
N ARG A 32 43.12 -13.35 24.38
CA ARG A 32 43.95 -12.67 25.40
C ARG A 32 43.28 -11.43 26.03
N HIS A 33 42.06 -11.05 25.65
CA HIS A 33 41.36 -9.91 26.25
C HIS A 33 40.16 -10.35 27.09
N ARG A 34 39.88 -9.62 28.18
CA ARG A 34 38.67 -9.82 28.97
C ARG A 34 37.46 -9.56 28.07
N PRO A 35 36.41 -10.39 28.14
CA PRO A 35 35.22 -10.18 27.37
C PRO A 35 34.62 -8.80 27.64
N LYS A 36 34.19 -8.10 26.59
CA LYS A 36 33.44 -6.85 26.71
C LYS A 36 31.96 -7.17 26.64
N GLN A 37 31.25 -6.86 27.73
CA GLN A 37 29.79 -6.93 27.76
C GLN A 37 29.23 -5.76 26.95
N ILE A 38 28.49 -6.05 25.89
CA ILE A 38 27.78 -5.03 25.09
C ILE A 38 26.30 -5.14 25.40
N VAL A 39 25.71 -4.05 25.90
CA VAL A 39 24.26 -3.92 26.10
C VAL A 39 23.68 -3.25 24.87
N ILE A 40 22.73 -3.92 24.21
CA ILE A 40 22.01 -3.38 23.06
C ILE A 40 20.63 -2.95 23.55
N ASN A 41 20.32 -1.65 23.43
CA ASN A 41 18.98 -1.15 23.71
C ASN A 41 18.08 -1.37 22.48
N ALA A 42 16.96 -2.07 22.66
CA ALA A 42 16.03 -2.32 21.56
C ALA A 42 15.12 -1.11 21.32
N LEU A 43 14.95 -0.73 20.05
CA LEU A 43 13.98 0.29 19.65
C LEU A 43 12.54 -0.24 19.86
N PRO A 44 11.67 0.44 20.63
CA PRO A 44 10.27 0.07 20.73
C PRO A 44 9.56 0.13 19.37
N LEU A 45 8.71 -0.85 19.07
CA LEU A 45 8.00 -0.92 17.78
C LEU A 45 7.15 0.34 17.50
N SER A 46 6.57 0.93 18.54
CA SER A 46 5.80 2.19 18.46
C SER A 46 6.65 3.43 18.14
N LYS A 47 7.99 3.35 18.15
CA LYS A 47 8.87 4.42 17.68
C LYS A 47 9.09 4.41 16.15
N VAL A 48 8.66 3.37 15.43
CA VAL A 48 8.80 3.32 13.96
C VAL A 48 8.16 4.52 13.25
N PRO A 49 6.91 4.93 13.56
CA PRO A 49 6.34 6.16 13.00
C PRO A 49 7.17 7.43 13.29
N VAL A 50 7.86 7.48 14.43
CA VAL A 50 8.72 8.62 14.80
C VAL A 50 9.95 8.67 13.88
N ALA A 51 10.63 7.53 13.69
CA ALA A 51 11.75 7.42 12.76
C ALA A 51 11.32 7.78 11.33
N MET A 52 10.17 7.27 10.86
CA MET A 52 9.60 7.63 9.55
C MET A 52 9.42 9.15 9.41
N ARG A 53 8.86 9.85 10.42
CA ARG A 53 8.72 11.31 10.38
C ARG A 53 10.06 12.03 10.30
N LYS A 54 11.10 11.56 11.00
CA LYS A 54 12.45 12.13 10.93
C LYS A 54 13.10 11.97 9.56
N MET A 55 12.74 10.90 8.84
CA MET A 55 13.15 10.69 7.44
C MET A 55 12.34 11.52 6.42
N GLY A 56 11.34 12.27 6.86
CA GLY A 56 10.37 12.95 5.98
C GLY A 56 9.33 12.00 5.37
N TRP A 57 9.21 10.77 5.87
CA TRP A 57 8.24 9.77 5.41
C TRP A 57 6.89 9.96 6.10
N HIS A 58 6.27 11.10 5.83
CA HIS A 58 5.07 11.53 6.55
C HIS A 58 3.85 10.65 6.24
N THR A 59 3.69 10.19 4.99
CA THR A 59 2.57 9.33 4.60
C THR A 59 2.71 7.93 5.20
N SER A 60 3.91 7.34 5.11
CA SER A 60 4.22 6.05 5.74
C SER A 60 4.02 6.11 7.26
N ALA A 61 4.51 7.17 7.91
CA ALA A 61 4.31 7.36 9.34
C ALA A 61 2.83 7.48 9.73
N ALA A 62 2.01 8.15 8.93
CA ALA A 62 0.58 8.30 9.19
C ALA A 62 -0.17 6.96 9.07
N LEU A 63 0.13 6.16 8.05
CA LEU A 63 -0.44 4.82 7.90
C LEU A 63 -0.04 3.89 9.05
N MET A 64 1.24 3.91 9.42
CA MET A 64 1.75 3.11 10.53
C MET A 64 1.11 3.53 11.85
N GLN A 65 0.99 4.84 12.10
CA GLN A 65 0.32 5.37 13.29
C GLN A 65 -1.15 4.96 13.35
N ARG A 66 -1.88 5.06 12.22
CA ARG A 66 -3.27 4.60 12.13
C ARG A 66 -3.41 3.13 12.50
N TRP A 67 -2.48 2.28 12.07
CA TRP A 67 -2.48 0.86 12.43
C TRP A 67 -2.40 0.70 13.95
N PHE A 68 -1.44 1.36 14.61
CA PHE A 68 -1.29 1.32 16.07
C PHE A 68 -2.51 1.87 16.82
N ASP A 69 -3.14 2.92 16.31
CA ASP A 69 -4.26 3.60 16.98
C ASP A 69 -5.61 2.87 16.81
N THR A 70 -5.66 1.80 16.01
CA THR A 70 -6.90 1.07 15.69
C THR A 70 -7.04 -0.19 16.55
N PRO A 71 -8.27 -0.56 16.99
CA PRO A 71 -8.51 -1.84 17.65
C PRO A 71 -7.97 -3.04 16.86
N GLY A 72 -7.32 -3.94 17.59
CA GLY A 72 -6.64 -5.11 17.06
C GLY A 72 -7.54 -5.96 16.20
N TRP A 73 -7.09 -6.22 14.98
CA TRP A 73 -7.78 -7.06 14.01
C TRP A 73 -6.83 -7.51 12.93
N GLU A 74 -6.96 -8.78 12.59
CA GLU A 74 -6.22 -9.40 11.52
C GLU A 74 -7.08 -9.47 10.26
N MET A 75 -6.53 -9.01 9.15
CA MET A 75 -7.19 -9.14 7.86
C MET A 75 -7.29 -10.62 7.46
N PRO A 76 -8.49 -11.12 7.08
CA PRO A 76 -8.63 -12.49 6.62
C PRO A 76 -7.75 -12.77 5.40
N GLU A 77 -7.03 -13.89 5.40
CA GLU A 77 -6.13 -14.28 4.30
C GLU A 77 -6.84 -14.33 2.94
N GLN A 78 -8.11 -14.73 2.91
CA GLN A 78 -8.92 -14.76 1.69
C GLN A 78 -9.07 -13.38 1.02
N TRP A 79 -8.93 -12.28 1.76
CA TRP A 79 -8.95 -10.93 1.16
C TRP A 79 -7.71 -10.67 0.29
N LYS A 80 -6.68 -11.51 0.35
CA LYS A 80 -5.49 -11.44 -0.51
C LYS A 80 -5.75 -11.94 -1.94
N SER A 81 -6.81 -12.69 -2.18
CA SER A 81 -7.23 -13.10 -3.53
C SER A 81 -8.32 -12.16 -4.06
N GLU A 82 -8.48 -12.05 -5.38
CA GLU A 82 -9.55 -11.22 -5.96
C GLU A 82 -10.95 -11.73 -5.56
N GLN A 83 -11.13 -13.06 -5.49
CA GLN A 83 -12.44 -13.67 -5.22
C GLN A 83 -12.86 -13.62 -3.74
N GLY A 84 -11.90 -13.54 -2.82
CA GLY A 84 -12.19 -13.53 -1.38
C GLY A 84 -12.34 -12.13 -0.78
N GLN A 85 -12.21 -11.08 -1.59
CA GLN A 85 -12.37 -9.69 -1.14
C GLN A 85 -13.84 -9.32 -1.00
N PRO A 86 -14.21 -8.56 0.05
CA PRO A 86 -15.54 -7.99 0.13
C PRO A 86 -15.73 -6.94 -0.97
N VAL A 87 -16.99 -6.65 -1.30
CA VAL A 87 -17.31 -5.55 -2.20
C VAL A 87 -16.74 -4.26 -1.62
N ALA A 88 -16.04 -3.48 -2.45
CA ALA A 88 -15.32 -2.31 -1.99
C ALA A 88 -16.21 -1.35 -1.20
N THR A 89 -17.45 -1.10 -1.63
CA THR A 89 -18.44 -0.23 -0.97
C THR A 89 -18.98 -0.75 0.37
N ASP A 90 -18.82 -2.04 0.65
CA ASP A 90 -19.36 -2.67 1.86
C ASP A 90 -18.34 -2.68 3.02
N LEU A 91 -17.08 -2.32 2.73
CA LEU A 91 -16.04 -2.20 3.75
C LEU A 91 -16.41 -1.12 4.80
N PRO A 92 -16.38 -1.44 6.10
CA PRO A 92 -16.57 -0.43 7.13
C PRO A 92 -15.37 0.52 7.16
N THR A 93 -15.60 1.77 7.56
CA THR A 93 -14.57 2.82 7.64
C THR A 93 -13.43 2.48 8.62
N THR A 94 -13.67 1.61 9.59
CA THR A 94 -12.63 1.10 10.50
C THR A 94 -11.66 0.12 9.81
N ARG A 95 -12.05 -0.45 8.65
CA ARG A 95 -11.26 -1.40 7.85
C ARG A 95 -10.82 -0.82 6.51
N CYS A 96 -11.10 0.46 6.27
CA CYS A 96 -10.76 1.14 5.05
C CYS A 96 -10.26 2.55 5.33
N ASP A 97 -9.06 2.89 4.85
CA ASP A 97 -8.58 4.27 4.80
C ASP A 97 -8.75 4.84 3.40
N GLU A 98 -9.33 6.04 3.33
CA GLU A 98 -9.56 6.80 2.08
C GLU A 98 -8.90 8.20 2.14
N THR A 99 -8.09 8.44 3.17
CA THR A 99 -7.74 9.80 3.62
C THR A 99 -6.25 10.09 3.65
N ILE A 100 -5.41 9.09 3.91
CA ILE A 100 -3.97 9.27 4.11
C ILE A 100 -3.24 9.27 2.77
N VAL A 101 -3.50 8.26 1.93
CA VAL A 101 -2.86 8.17 0.61
C VAL A 101 -3.63 9.03 -0.38
N LYS A 102 -2.97 10.05 -0.95
CA LYS A 102 -3.53 10.90 -2.00
C LYS A 102 -2.80 10.71 -3.31
N MET A 103 -3.53 10.69 -4.42
CA MET A 103 -2.97 10.64 -5.76
C MET A 103 -2.11 11.87 -6.06
N SER A 104 -2.44 13.04 -5.49
CA SER A 104 -1.58 14.23 -5.60
C SER A 104 -0.19 14.02 -4.99
N TRP A 105 -0.10 13.34 -3.85
CA TRP A 105 1.18 12.91 -3.25
C TRP A 105 1.83 11.81 -4.08
N ALA A 106 1.07 10.78 -4.46
CA ALA A 106 1.61 9.63 -5.17
C ALA A 106 2.20 10.00 -6.54
N MET A 107 1.55 10.93 -7.26
CA MET A 107 2.04 11.44 -8.55
C MET A 107 3.36 12.23 -8.44
N GLY A 108 3.81 12.59 -7.23
CA GLY A 108 5.15 13.11 -7.00
C GLY A 108 6.27 12.08 -7.23
N PHE A 109 5.95 10.79 -7.31
CA PHE A 109 6.90 9.70 -7.52
C PHE A 109 6.84 9.20 -8.97
N GLU A 110 7.98 9.16 -9.66
CA GLU A 110 8.08 8.72 -11.07
C GLU A 110 7.47 7.33 -11.30
N ARG A 111 7.64 6.41 -10.35
CA ARG A 111 7.08 5.05 -10.45
C ARG A 111 5.55 5.01 -10.43
N CYS A 112 4.90 5.98 -9.76
CA CYS A 112 3.45 6.11 -9.81
C CYS A 112 2.99 6.68 -11.15
N GLN A 113 3.69 7.69 -11.68
CA GLN A 113 3.42 8.23 -13.01
C GLN A 113 3.53 7.12 -14.08
N ALA A 114 4.57 6.29 -13.99
CA ALA A 114 4.76 5.13 -14.86
C ALA A 114 3.66 4.07 -14.70
N ALA A 115 3.16 3.83 -13.48
CA ALA A 115 2.02 2.95 -13.26
C ALA A 115 0.73 3.51 -13.88
N VAL A 116 0.48 4.82 -13.77
CA VAL A 116 -0.68 5.50 -14.40
C VAL A 116 -0.63 5.35 -15.91
N SER A 117 0.51 5.65 -16.54
CA SER A 117 0.69 5.48 -17.99
C SER A 117 0.49 4.03 -18.45
N ARG A 118 0.93 3.05 -17.65
CA ARG A 118 0.72 1.62 -17.94
C ARG A 118 -0.76 1.23 -17.82
N ALA A 119 -1.43 1.66 -16.75
CA ALA A 119 -2.85 1.38 -16.55
C ALA A 119 -3.71 2.02 -17.65
N GLU A 120 -3.38 3.25 -18.06
CA GLU A 120 -4.06 3.96 -19.15
C GLU A 120 -3.90 3.22 -20.48
N SER A 121 -2.67 2.81 -20.81
CA SER A 121 -2.38 2.02 -22.02
C SER A 121 -3.09 0.65 -22.03
N ALA A 122 -3.52 0.16 -20.87
CA ALA A 122 -4.15 -1.14 -20.73
C ALA A 122 -5.68 -1.12 -20.96
N LEU A 123 -6.30 0.05 -21.14
CA LEU A 123 -7.76 0.22 -21.28
C LEU A 123 -8.37 -0.48 -22.50
N THR A 124 -7.58 -0.68 -23.55
CA THR A 124 -8.02 -1.30 -24.81
C THR A 124 -7.52 -2.74 -24.97
N THR A 125 -6.93 -3.32 -23.93
CA THR A 125 -6.53 -4.74 -23.94
C THR A 125 -7.77 -5.65 -23.97
N PRO A 126 -7.65 -6.89 -24.48
CA PRO A 126 -8.78 -7.83 -24.50
C PRO A 126 -9.40 -8.06 -23.11
N ASN A 127 -8.58 -8.12 -22.05
CA ASN A 127 -9.06 -8.28 -20.68
C ASN A 127 -9.88 -7.07 -20.22
N ALA A 128 -9.41 -5.85 -20.49
CA ALA A 128 -10.16 -4.63 -20.15
C ALA A 128 -11.48 -4.54 -20.91
N ILE A 129 -11.49 -4.88 -22.21
CA ILE A 129 -12.71 -4.89 -23.02
C ILE A 129 -13.70 -5.93 -22.50
N ASN A 130 -13.26 -7.14 -22.17
CA ASN A 130 -14.12 -8.19 -21.62
C ASN A 130 -14.68 -7.81 -20.24
N ARG A 131 -13.86 -7.18 -19.39
CA ARG A 131 -14.31 -6.65 -18.10
C ARG A 131 -15.33 -5.55 -18.28
N LEU A 132 -15.08 -4.58 -19.17
CA LEU A 132 -16.00 -3.49 -19.50
C LEU A 132 -17.34 -4.02 -20.00
N LYS A 133 -17.35 -4.99 -20.93
CA LYS A 133 -18.58 -5.64 -21.40
C LYS A 133 -19.36 -6.29 -20.26
N SER A 134 -18.68 -7.01 -19.38
CA SER A 134 -19.33 -7.65 -18.22
C SER A 134 -19.97 -6.63 -17.29
N LEU A 135 -19.29 -5.51 -17.03
CA LEU A 135 -19.83 -4.41 -16.21
C LEU A 135 -21.04 -3.73 -16.89
N LEU A 136 -20.97 -3.51 -18.20
CA LEU A 136 -22.09 -2.97 -18.96
C LEU A 136 -23.30 -3.91 -18.94
N GLU A 137 -23.10 -5.22 -19.11
CA GLU A 137 -24.17 -6.22 -19.03
C GLU A 137 -24.81 -6.24 -17.63
N GLN A 138 -24.01 -6.14 -16.57
CA GLN A 138 -24.50 -5.98 -15.19
C GLN A 138 -25.29 -4.67 -14.99
N ALA A 139 -24.89 -3.60 -15.69
CA ALA A 139 -25.63 -2.34 -15.75
C ALA A 139 -26.86 -2.37 -16.70
N GLY A 140 -27.18 -3.54 -17.30
CA GLY A 140 -28.36 -3.74 -18.13
C GLY A 140 -28.16 -3.57 -19.63
N TRP A 141 -26.91 -3.47 -20.11
CA TRP A 141 -26.61 -3.39 -21.54
C TRP A 141 -26.89 -4.71 -22.26
N LYS A 142 -27.82 -4.69 -23.22
CA LYS A 142 -28.23 -5.85 -24.02
C LYS A 142 -27.60 -5.82 -25.41
N LYS A 143 -26.30 -5.49 -25.48
CA LYS A 143 -25.54 -5.31 -26.74
C LYS A 143 -26.19 -4.36 -27.75
N SER A 144 -26.99 -3.43 -27.23
CA SER A 144 -27.73 -2.42 -27.97
C SER A 144 -28.15 -1.30 -27.01
N GLY A 145 -28.40 -0.11 -27.56
CA GLY A 145 -28.84 1.05 -26.80
C GLY A 145 -27.72 1.77 -26.03
N VAL A 146 -28.13 2.81 -25.31
CA VAL A 146 -27.26 3.67 -24.50
C VAL A 146 -27.35 3.23 -23.05
N VAL A 147 -26.21 2.84 -22.49
CA VAL A 147 -26.01 2.56 -21.07
C VAL A 147 -24.84 3.40 -20.59
N THR A 148 -25.02 4.10 -19.49
CA THR A 148 -23.97 4.85 -18.80
C THR A 148 -23.29 3.95 -17.78
N LEU A 149 -21.97 4.05 -17.69
CA LEU A 149 -21.16 3.37 -16.69
C LEU A 149 -20.27 4.41 -15.99
N GLY A 150 -20.17 4.36 -14.66
CA GLY A 150 -19.33 5.25 -13.87
C GLY A 150 -19.83 6.70 -13.79
N SER A 151 -19.15 7.49 -12.96
CA SER A 151 -19.33 8.95 -12.84
C SER A 151 -18.01 9.60 -12.39
N PRO A 152 -17.66 10.81 -12.84
CA PRO A 152 -16.51 11.56 -12.30
C PRO A 152 -16.67 11.93 -10.81
N ASP A 153 -17.88 11.80 -10.24
CA ASP A 153 -18.14 12.03 -8.81
C ASP A 153 -17.88 10.77 -7.95
N PHE A 154 -17.59 9.62 -8.57
CA PHE A 154 -17.35 8.39 -7.82
C PHE A 154 -16.04 8.43 -7.04
N SER A 155 -16.11 7.92 -5.81
CA SER A 155 -14.96 7.50 -5.01
C SER A 155 -14.23 6.32 -5.64
N ALA A 156 -13.00 6.09 -5.19
CA ALA A 156 -12.21 4.94 -5.64
C ALA A 156 -12.92 3.60 -5.37
N ARG A 157 -13.66 3.48 -4.28
CA ARG A 157 -14.43 2.28 -3.93
C ARG A 157 -15.63 2.05 -4.83
N GLU A 158 -16.34 3.12 -5.20
CA GLU A 158 -17.44 3.05 -6.17
C GLU A 158 -16.92 2.65 -7.56
N ILE A 159 -15.76 3.19 -7.98
CA ILE A 159 -15.11 2.75 -9.23
C ILE A 159 -14.72 1.28 -9.14
N ASP A 160 -14.07 0.84 -8.06
CA ASP A 160 -13.65 -0.56 -7.88
C ASP A 160 -14.83 -1.54 -7.97
N ALA A 161 -15.97 -1.17 -7.40
CA ALA A 161 -17.18 -1.98 -7.44
C ALA A 161 -17.87 -1.99 -8.80
N SER A 162 -17.88 -0.88 -9.54
CA SER A 162 -18.84 -0.69 -10.64
C SER A 162 -18.25 -0.32 -12.00
N SER A 163 -17.01 0.19 -12.08
CA SER A 163 -16.46 0.69 -13.34
C SER A 163 -14.95 0.49 -13.54
N GLN A 164 -14.31 -0.27 -12.66
CA GLN A 164 -12.91 -0.68 -12.78
C GLN A 164 -12.74 -1.72 -13.90
N VAL A 165 -11.88 -1.40 -14.86
CA VAL A 165 -11.69 -2.20 -16.07
C VAL A 165 -10.31 -2.83 -16.17
N ASN A 166 -9.29 -2.22 -15.57
CA ASN A 166 -7.94 -2.77 -15.57
C ASN A 166 -7.07 -2.24 -14.40
N TYR A 167 -5.84 -2.71 -14.31
CA TYR A 167 -4.88 -2.29 -13.27
C TYR A 167 -3.42 -2.39 -13.76
N ALA A 168 -2.51 -1.83 -12.99
CA ALA A 168 -1.07 -1.95 -13.13
C ALA A 168 -0.42 -2.11 -11.75
N VAL A 169 0.65 -2.90 -11.67
CA VAL A 169 1.45 -3.02 -10.44
C VAL A 169 2.20 -1.72 -10.19
N LEU A 170 2.14 -1.20 -8.96
CA LEU A 170 2.86 -0.01 -8.50
C LEU A 170 4.01 -0.42 -7.58
N GLY A 171 5.23 -0.20 -8.06
CA GLY A 171 6.46 -0.43 -7.32
C GLY A 171 7.07 -1.83 -7.50
N THR A 172 8.28 -2.00 -6.97
CA THR A 172 9.06 -3.25 -7.01
C THR A 172 9.89 -3.42 -5.73
N LEU A 173 10.30 -4.66 -5.42
CA LEU A 173 11.21 -4.92 -4.29
C LEU A 173 12.57 -4.23 -4.43
N SER A 174 12.97 -3.83 -5.63
CA SER A 174 14.23 -3.13 -5.90
C SER A 174 14.16 -1.62 -5.71
N ASP A 175 12.98 -1.03 -5.58
CA ASP A 175 12.79 0.42 -5.51
C ASP A 175 13.53 1.06 -4.32
N THR A 176 13.84 2.35 -4.46
CA THR A 176 14.43 3.15 -3.39
C THR A 176 13.57 3.08 -2.13
N LEU A 177 14.23 2.95 -0.97
CA LEU A 177 13.56 3.11 0.32
C LEU A 177 13.25 4.60 0.50
N ASP A 178 12.01 4.97 0.22
CA ASP A 178 11.44 6.32 0.37
C ASP A 178 10.04 6.24 1.03
N ASP A 179 9.38 7.38 1.21
CA ASP A 179 8.07 7.48 1.85
C ASP A 179 7.02 6.58 1.18
N MET A 180 6.97 6.52 -0.16
CA MET A 180 6.02 5.67 -0.85
C MET A 180 6.35 4.19 -0.70
N TYR A 181 7.63 3.79 -0.64
CA TYR A 181 8.01 2.41 -0.35
C TYR A 181 7.60 2.02 1.06
N GLY A 182 7.83 2.89 2.04
CA GLY A 182 7.39 2.66 3.43
C GLY A 182 5.87 2.68 3.59
N ALA A 183 5.13 3.39 2.73
CA ALA A 183 3.69 3.49 2.79
C ALA A 183 2.97 2.31 2.13
N LEU A 184 3.49 1.84 0.99
CA LEU A 184 2.75 0.95 0.08
C LEU A 184 3.52 -0.30 -0.34
N GLY A 185 4.85 -0.36 -0.13
CA GLY A 185 5.68 -1.45 -0.65
C GLY A 185 5.46 -1.69 -2.15
N ILE A 186 4.73 -2.76 -2.48
CA ILE A 186 4.18 -3.02 -3.82
C ILE A 186 2.66 -2.98 -3.73
N ALA A 187 2.07 -1.97 -4.37
CA ALA A 187 0.62 -1.77 -4.39
C ALA A 187 0.03 -2.02 -5.78
N THR A 188 -1.29 -1.88 -5.90
CA THR A 188 -1.99 -1.94 -7.17
C THR A 188 -2.55 -0.57 -7.53
N LEU A 189 -2.19 -0.06 -8.70
CA LEU A 189 -2.89 1.07 -9.31
C LEU A 189 -4.01 0.53 -10.19
N LYS A 190 -5.25 0.90 -9.90
CA LYS A 190 -6.42 0.49 -10.69
C LYS A 190 -6.89 1.63 -11.57
N VAL A 191 -7.53 1.26 -12.69
CA VAL A 191 -8.14 2.21 -13.62
C VAL A 191 -9.59 1.82 -13.90
N GLY A 192 -10.47 2.82 -13.84
CA GLY A 192 -11.87 2.72 -14.23
C GLY A 192 -12.28 3.80 -15.22
N VAL A 193 -13.47 3.63 -15.78
CA VAL A 193 -14.01 4.53 -16.81
C VAL A 193 -15.35 5.12 -16.38
N ALA A 194 -15.62 6.34 -16.81
CA ALA A 194 -16.94 6.94 -16.80
C ALA A 194 -17.31 7.33 -18.24
N GLY A 195 -18.49 6.94 -18.70
CA GLY A 195 -18.90 7.15 -20.08
C GLY A 195 -20.16 6.38 -20.46
N LYS A 196 -20.41 6.25 -21.76
CA LYS A 196 -21.64 5.63 -22.27
C LYS A 196 -21.45 4.83 -23.54
N THR A 197 -22.31 3.84 -23.74
CA THR A 197 -22.38 3.09 -24.98
C THR A 197 -23.08 3.87 -26.08
N PHE A 198 -22.67 3.62 -27.32
CA PHE A 198 -23.39 4.04 -28.51
C PHE A 198 -23.18 3.02 -29.63
N SER A 199 -24.03 3.05 -30.66
CA SER A 199 -23.89 2.18 -31.83
C SER A 199 -23.71 3.03 -33.08
N LYS A 200 -22.90 2.55 -34.02
CA LYS A 200 -22.69 3.19 -35.33
C LYS A 200 -22.62 2.11 -36.41
N ILE A 201 -23.09 2.44 -37.61
CA ILE A 201 -22.85 1.61 -38.79
C ILE A 201 -21.36 1.72 -39.16
N ASP A 202 -20.69 0.58 -39.17
CA ASP A 202 -19.35 0.42 -39.68
C ASP A 202 -19.37 0.59 -41.21
N SER A 203 -18.64 1.58 -41.72
CA SER A 203 -18.70 1.96 -43.13
C SER A 203 -18.14 0.90 -44.07
N GLU A 204 -17.25 0.04 -43.59
CA GLU A 204 -16.62 -1.01 -44.40
C GLU A 204 -17.50 -2.26 -44.48
N THR A 205 -18.05 -2.67 -43.33
CA THR A 205 -18.84 -3.91 -43.22
C THR A 205 -20.34 -3.70 -43.39
N GLN A 206 -20.82 -2.45 -43.33
CA GLN A 206 -22.23 -2.06 -43.30
C GLN A 206 -23.01 -2.69 -42.12
N ARG A 207 -22.30 -3.14 -41.07
CA ARG A 207 -22.90 -3.71 -39.86
C ARG A 207 -22.98 -2.68 -38.74
N VAL A 208 -23.96 -2.85 -37.86
CA VAL A 208 -24.03 -2.05 -36.64
C VAL A 208 -22.98 -2.57 -35.65
N ARG A 209 -22.05 -1.70 -35.26
CA ARG A 209 -21.09 -1.95 -34.18
C ARG A 209 -21.41 -1.12 -32.96
N ASN A 210 -21.09 -1.68 -31.80
CA ASN A 210 -21.19 -1.02 -30.52
C ASN A 210 -19.85 -0.49 -30.05
N TYR A 211 -19.90 0.66 -29.41
CA TYR A 211 -18.74 1.35 -28.88
C TYR A 211 -19.04 1.87 -27.48
N PHE A 212 -18.00 2.08 -26.69
CA PHE A 212 -18.06 2.85 -25.45
C PHE A 212 -17.26 4.13 -25.63
N GLN A 213 -17.90 5.27 -25.46
CA GLN A 213 -17.22 6.56 -25.40
C GLN A 213 -16.88 6.87 -23.95
N THR A 214 -15.59 6.93 -23.64
CA THR A 214 -15.14 7.45 -22.34
C THR A 214 -15.39 8.96 -22.32
N GLU A 215 -15.81 9.47 -21.17
CA GLU A 215 -15.90 10.89 -20.84
C GLU A 215 -14.80 11.23 -19.81
N HIS A 216 -14.59 10.32 -18.85
CA HIS A 216 -13.49 10.41 -17.87
C HIS A 216 -12.84 9.04 -17.64
N ILE A 217 -11.57 9.06 -17.27
CA ILE A 217 -10.80 7.91 -16.79
C ILE A 217 -10.35 8.23 -15.38
N GLY A 218 -10.58 7.32 -14.44
CA GLY A 218 -10.22 7.46 -13.04
C GLY A 218 -9.11 6.50 -12.65
N PHE A 219 -8.05 7.01 -12.02
CA PHE A 219 -6.95 6.22 -11.48
C PHE A 219 -6.90 6.33 -9.96
N TYR A 220 -6.68 5.22 -9.28
CA TYR A 220 -6.55 5.19 -7.83
C TYR A 220 -5.65 4.03 -7.40
N ILE A 221 -5.04 4.18 -6.23
CA ILE A 221 -4.22 3.16 -5.59
C ILE A 221 -5.13 2.36 -4.65
N ARG A 222 -4.93 1.04 -4.67
CA ARG A 222 -5.48 0.13 -3.67
C ARG A 222 -4.35 -0.72 -3.10
N ASP A 223 -4.34 -0.86 -1.78
CA ASP A 223 -3.37 -1.70 -1.09
C ASP A 223 -3.95 -2.33 0.18
N HIS A 224 -3.29 -3.36 0.69
CA HIS A 224 -3.59 -3.95 2.00
C HIS A 224 -2.50 -3.55 2.98
N TYR A 225 -2.88 -2.80 4.01
CA TYR A 225 -1.98 -2.41 5.08
C TYR A 225 -2.12 -3.39 6.24
N ASP A 226 -1.33 -4.45 6.18
CA ASP A 226 -1.34 -5.52 7.17
C ASP A 226 0.06 -6.07 7.46
N PHE A 227 0.18 -6.71 8.62
CA PHE A 227 1.41 -7.34 9.07
C PHE A 227 1.26 -8.84 9.27
N ASN A 228 0.73 -9.52 8.25
CA ASN A 228 0.56 -10.97 8.24
C ASN A 228 1.70 -11.68 7.50
N GLY A 229 1.83 -13.01 7.63
CA GLY A 229 2.97 -13.74 7.04
C GLY A 229 4.33 -13.51 7.73
N ILE A 230 5.43 -13.74 7.02
CA ILE A 230 6.80 -13.83 7.60
C ILE A 230 7.72 -12.66 7.22
N GLN A 231 7.19 -11.62 6.59
CA GLN A 231 7.96 -10.57 5.93
C GLN A 231 8.90 -9.82 6.88
N PHE A 232 10.08 -9.48 6.34
CA PHE A 232 11.07 -8.61 6.97
C PHE A 232 10.87 -7.16 6.53
N LEU A 233 10.83 -6.24 7.50
CA LEU A 233 10.47 -4.83 7.31
C LEU A 233 11.64 -3.86 7.52
N GLY A 234 12.83 -4.40 7.80
CA GLY A 234 14.07 -3.63 7.89
C GLY A 234 14.72 -3.66 9.26
N ILE A 235 15.88 -3.00 9.34
CA ILE A 235 16.58 -2.69 10.59
C ILE A 235 16.39 -1.21 10.84
N TRP A 236 15.81 -0.86 11.97
CA TRP A 236 15.40 0.50 12.31
C TRP A 236 16.21 1.01 13.49
N THR A 237 16.60 2.28 13.43
CA THR A 237 17.07 3.07 14.57
C THR A 237 16.01 4.10 14.95
N GLU A 238 16.25 4.87 16.01
CA GLU A 238 15.33 5.95 16.44
C GLU A 238 15.14 7.04 15.38
N ASP A 239 16.06 7.15 14.41
CA ASP A 239 16.08 8.20 13.41
C ASP A 239 15.71 7.73 12.00
N ARG A 240 15.96 6.46 11.67
CA ARG A 240 15.80 5.97 10.29
C ARG A 240 15.74 4.45 10.18
N VAL A 241 15.29 3.97 9.03
CA VAL A 241 15.61 2.62 8.57
C VAL A 241 17.01 2.59 7.95
N LEU A 242 17.72 1.47 8.12
CA LEU A 242 18.96 1.21 7.41
C LEU A 242 18.69 1.06 5.91
N THR A 243 19.60 1.58 5.09
CA THR A 243 19.57 1.41 3.63
C THR A 243 19.79 -0.06 3.26
N LYS A 244 19.36 -0.47 2.05
CA LYS A 244 19.57 -1.84 1.56
C LYS A 244 21.05 -2.30 1.65
N PRO A 245 22.05 -1.49 1.25
CA PRO A 245 23.46 -1.87 1.41
C PRO A 245 23.90 -2.00 2.87
N GLU A 246 23.40 -1.14 3.77
CA GLU A 246 23.67 -1.26 5.21
C GLU A 246 23.09 -2.56 5.79
N MET A 247 21.85 -2.90 5.45
CA MET A 247 21.21 -4.15 5.87
C MET A 247 21.96 -5.38 5.34
N MET A 248 22.42 -5.36 4.09
CA MET A 248 23.24 -6.44 3.54
C MET A 248 24.56 -6.61 4.30
N ARG A 249 25.22 -5.51 4.70
CA ARG A 249 26.42 -5.57 5.55
C ARG A 249 26.12 -6.09 6.95
N ALA A 250 24.98 -5.70 7.54
CA ALA A 250 24.54 -6.18 8.85
C ALA A 250 24.26 -7.69 8.86
N ALA A 251 23.86 -8.27 7.73
CA ALA A 251 23.62 -9.70 7.59
C ALA A 251 24.92 -10.55 7.49
N VAL A 252 26.09 -9.92 7.30
CA VAL A 252 27.37 -10.64 7.21
C VAL A 252 27.87 -11.01 8.62
N PRO A 253 28.18 -12.29 8.91
CA PRO A 253 28.62 -12.76 10.23
C PRO A 253 30.02 -12.30 10.68
N SER A 254 30.61 -11.28 10.05
CA SER A 254 31.85 -10.69 10.56
C SER A 254 31.48 -9.77 11.73
N GLY A 255 31.91 -10.11 12.94
CA GLY A 255 31.62 -9.41 14.20
C GLY A 255 32.14 -7.97 14.30
N GLN A 256 32.12 -7.20 13.22
CA GLN A 256 32.38 -5.76 13.13
C GLN A 256 31.15 -4.99 12.61
N SER A 257 30.19 -5.65 11.95
CA SER A 257 29.11 -4.96 11.21
C SER A 257 28.06 -4.30 12.12
N ILE A 258 27.62 -4.96 13.19
CA ILE A 258 26.59 -4.44 14.11
C ILE A 258 27.12 -3.46 15.17
N TYR A 259 28.44 -3.41 15.37
CA TYR A 259 29.08 -2.64 16.45
C TYR A 259 29.09 -1.14 16.17
N ASN A 260 29.00 -0.75 14.90
CA ASN A 260 28.90 0.66 14.51
C ASN A 260 27.58 1.31 14.92
N TRP A 261 26.57 0.53 15.30
CA TRP A 261 25.27 1.01 15.78
C TRP A 261 25.02 0.71 17.26
N ALA A 262 26.03 0.21 17.98
CA ALA A 262 25.90 -0.20 19.38
C ALA A 262 25.62 0.97 20.36
N THR A 263 25.74 2.22 19.90
CA THR A 263 25.40 3.41 20.69
C THR A 263 23.95 3.84 20.55
N ASP A 264 23.25 3.38 19.51
CA ASP A 264 21.88 3.80 19.19
C ASP A 264 20.90 2.66 19.52
N GLU A 265 19.67 3.02 19.91
CA GLU A 265 18.57 2.06 19.95
C GLU A 265 18.31 1.52 18.54
N PHE A 266 18.35 0.20 18.36
CA PHE A 266 17.99 -0.42 17.08
C PHE A 266 17.10 -1.64 17.24
N ALA A 267 16.31 -1.93 16.22
CA ALA A 267 15.48 -3.13 16.15
C ALA A 267 15.48 -3.73 14.75
N LEU A 268 15.55 -5.06 14.70
CA LEU A 268 15.22 -5.82 13.52
C LEU A 268 13.71 -6.06 13.50
N ILE A 269 13.00 -5.55 12.51
CA ILE A 269 11.53 -5.55 12.50
C ILE A 269 10.99 -6.50 11.42
N ARG A 270 10.01 -7.30 11.82
CA ARG A 270 9.26 -8.24 10.97
C ARG A 270 7.76 -8.12 11.25
N ASN A 271 6.95 -8.66 10.36
CA ASN A 271 5.49 -8.74 10.53
C ASN A 271 5.10 -9.44 11.85
N ASN A 272 5.91 -10.41 12.29
CA ASN A 272 5.69 -11.11 13.56
C ASN A 272 5.72 -10.19 14.78
N ASP A 273 6.49 -9.10 14.76
CA ASP A 273 6.58 -8.16 15.88
C ASP A 273 5.28 -7.35 16.02
N PHE A 274 4.66 -6.99 14.90
CA PHE A 274 3.33 -6.36 14.86
C PHE A 274 2.22 -7.31 15.33
N ARG A 275 2.25 -8.59 14.93
CA ARG A 275 1.26 -9.56 15.46
C ARG A 275 1.37 -9.73 16.97
N LYS A 276 2.59 -9.87 17.49
CA LYS A 276 2.83 -9.90 18.95
C LYS A 276 2.35 -8.62 19.64
N TYR A 277 2.55 -7.46 19.01
CA TYR A 277 2.01 -6.19 19.52
C TYR A 277 0.49 -6.25 19.63
N ARG A 278 -0.19 -6.76 18.59
CA ARG A 278 -1.65 -6.92 18.58
C ARG A 278 -2.16 -7.85 19.66
N GLU A 279 -1.55 -9.03 19.78
CA GLU A 279 -1.91 -10.01 20.81
C GLU A 279 -1.79 -9.45 22.22
N LYS A 280 -0.75 -8.65 22.48
CA LYS A 280 -0.45 -8.12 23.81
C LYS A 280 -1.31 -6.92 24.19
N THR A 281 -1.58 -6.03 23.24
CA THR A 281 -2.21 -4.73 23.52
C THR A 281 -3.70 -4.70 23.19
N GLY A 282 -4.17 -5.61 22.34
CA GLY A 282 -5.50 -5.53 21.74
C GLY A 282 -5.65 -4.38 20.73
N MET A 283 -4.55 -3.72 20.34
CA MET A 283 -4.46 -2.63 19.36
C MET A 283 -3.66 -3.09 18.14
N GLY A 284 -3.64 -2.35 17.03
CA GLY A 284 -2.92 -2.79 15.83
C GLY A 284 -3.84 -3.46 14.80
N GLY A 285 -4.72 -2.68 14.20
CA GLY A 285 -5.73 -3.18 13.26
C GLY A 285 -5.28 -3.09 11.80
N ASP A 286 -5.34 -4.20 11.07
CA ASP A 286 -5.14 -4.19 9.62
C ASP A 286 -6.29 -3.45 8.90
N TYR A 287 -6.03 -2.91 7.71
CA TYR A 287 -7.04 -2.24 6.89
C TYR A 287 -6.66 -2.21 5.40
N VAL A 288 -7.65 -1.89 4.56
CA VAL A 288 -7.47 -1.65 3.12
C VAL A 288 -7.26 -0.17 2.88
N ILE A 289 -6.33 0.18 2.01
CA ILE A 289 -6.12 1.56 1.55
C ILE A 289 -6.81 1.73 0.21
N TYR A 290 -7.56 2.82 0.07
CA TYR A 290 -7.91 3.43 -1.22
C TYR A 290 -7.39 4.86 -1.25
N SER A 291 -6.77 5.28 -2.34
CA SER A 291 -6.51 6.71 -2.53
C SER A 291 -7.78 7.46 -2.93
N ASP A 292 -7.71 8.79 -2.97
CA ASP A 292 -8.62 9.56 -3.82
C ASP A 292 -8.38 9.25 -5.31
N VAL A 293 -9.27 9.73 -6.17
CA VAL A 293 -9.22 9.43 -7.60
C VAL A 293 -8.54 10.55 -8.36
N LEU A 294 -7.53 10.20 -9.15
CA LEU A 294 -6.99 11.05 -10.20
C LEU A 294 -7.87 10.93 -11.44
N TRP A 295 -8.72 11.92 -11.67
CA TRP A 295 -9.58 11.98 -12.85
C TRP A 295 -8.91 12.67 -14.03
N LYS A 296 -9.05 12.07 -15.21
CA LYS A 296 -8.60 12.61 -16.50
C LYS A 296 -9.77 12.63 -17.47
N LYS A 297 -10.03 13.78 -18.09
CA LYS A 297 -10.99 13.87 -19.22
C LYS A 297 -10.49 13.04 -20.39
N SER A 298 -11.39 12.33 -21.05
CA SER A 298 -11.08 11.48 -22.18
C SER A 298 -12.23 11.51 -23.18
N ASN A 299 -11.92 11.26 -24.45
CA ASN A 299 -12.89 11.05 -25.54
C ASN A 299 -12.57 9.75 -26.28
N MET A 300 -11.89 8.81 -25.61
CA MET A 300 -11.47 7.55 -26.21
C MET A 300 -12.71 6.71 -26.55
N VAL A 301 -12.68 6.12 -27.74
CA VAL A 301 -13.73 5.23 -28.21
C VAL A 301 -13.20 3.80 -28.16
N ILE A 302 -13.83 2.97 -27.34
CA ILE A 302 -13.49 1.55 -27.19
C ILE A 302 -14.49 0.74 -28.01
N ASP A 303 -13.97 -0.12 -28.89
CA ASP A 303 -14.79 -1.02 -29.71
C ASP A 303 -15.30 -2.20 -28.88
N LEU A 304 -16.63 -2.35 -28.83
CA LEU A 304 -17.30 -3.45 -28.12
C LEU A 304 -17.71 -4.59 -29.06
N GLY A 305 -17.48 -4.46 -30.37
CA GLY A 305 -17.84 -5.43 -31.39
C GLY A 305 -19.25 -5.26 -31.94
N ASP A 306 -19.72 -6.27 -32.66
CA ASP A 306 -20.99 -6.26 -33.38
C ASP A 306 -22.20 -6.12 -32.43
N ALA A 307 -23.24 -5.41 -32.89
CA ALA A 307 -24.56 -5.47 -32.29
C ALA A 307 -25.26 -6.78 -32.66
N LEU A 308 -26.00 -7.35 -31.69
CA LEU A 308 -26.88 -8.49 -31.93
C LEU A 308 -28.16 -8.05 -32.67
#